data_AF-A0A3L6JPG4-F1
#
_entry.id   AF-A0A3L6JPG4-F1
#
_cell.length_a   1.000
_cell.length_b   1.000
_cell.length_c   1.000
_cell.angle_alpha   90.00
_cell.angle_beta   90.00
_cell.angle_gamma   90.00
#
_symmetry.space_group_name_H-M   'P 1'
#
loop_
_entity.id
_entity.type
_entity.pdbx_description
1 polymer ?
#
loop_
_entity_poly.entity_id
_entity_poly.type
_entity_poly.pdbx_seq_one_letter_code
_entity_poly.pdbx_strand_id
1 'polypeptide(L)' 'MGKCIALLGLLLIIVGFIPIILPLIGYPAYAAYFYLGYYTLPLAGYNFSELMLGLIGLGLILLIVGAVK' A
#
# COMPACT_ATOMS: atom_id res chain seq x y z
N MET A 1 -16.37 5.40 12.92
CA MET A 1 -15.46 4.27 12.62
C MET A 1 -14.84 4.34 11.22
N GLY A 2 -15.50 4.92 10.21
CA GLY A 2 -14.92 5.01 8.85
C GLY A 2 -13.58 5.76 8.72
N LYS A 3 -13.30 6.75 9.59
CA LYS A 3 -12.04 7.52 9.55
C LYS A 3 -10.79 6.67 9.79
N CYS A 4 -10.82 5.70 10.72
CA CYS A 4 -9.67 4.82 10.98
C CYS A 4 -9.42 3.84 9.83
N ILE A 5 -10.49 3.35 9.20
CA ILE A 5 -10.39 2.47 8.03
C ILE A 5 -9.82 3.24 6.83
N ALA A 6 -10.15 4.54 6.70
CA ALA A 6 -9.60 5.40 5.66
C ALA A 6 -8.10 5.62 5.85
N LEU A 7 -7.66 5.84 7.09
CA LEU A 7 -6.25 5.94 7.44
C LEU A 7 -5.49 4.65 7.15
N LEU A 8 -6.09 3.50 7.44
CA LEU A 8 -5.51 2.20 7.12
C LEU A 8 -5.38 1.99 5.61
N GLY A 9 -6.43 2.34 4.84
CA GLY A 9 -6.38 2.32 3.37
C GLY A 9 -5.28 3.23 2.82
N LEU A 10 -5.15 4.44 3.36
CA LEU A 10 -4.10 5.39 2.96
C LEU A 10 -2.69 4.85 3.24
N LEU A 11 -2.46 4.28 4.43
CA LEU A 11 -1.17 3.69 4.80
C LEU A 11 -0.79 2.54 3.86
N LEU A 12 -1.75 1.68 3.50
CA LEU A 12 -1.52 0.57 2.57
C LEU A 12 -1.18 1.07 1.15
N ILE A 13 -1.81 2.14 0.68
CA ILE A 13 -1.44 2.79 -0.60
C ILE A 13 -0.02 3.31 -0.54
N ILE A 14 0.33 4.05 0.50
CA ILE A 14 1.65 4.66 0.65
C ILE A 14 2.73 3.56 0.63
N VAL A 15 2.59 2.54 1.47
CA VAL A 15 3.57 1.44 1.55
C VAL A 15 3.63 0.65 0.24
N GLY A 16 2.49 0.44 -0.43
CA GLY A 16 2.43 -0.33 -1.67
C GLY A 16 2.96 0.39 -2.91
N PHE A 17 2.77 1.72 -3.01
CA PHE A 17 3.14 2.49 -4.21
C PHE A 17 4.50 3.20 -4.11
N ILE A 18 5.03 3.48 -2.92
CA ILE A 18 6.39 4.03 -2.75
C ILE A 18 7.45 3.29 -3.58
N PRO A 19 7.54 1.95 -3.56
CA PRO A 19 8.57 1.22 -4.33
C PRO A 19 8.41 1.35 -5.85
N ILE A 20 7.21 1.68 -6.33
CA ILE A 20 6.92 1.94 -7.75
C ILE A 20 7.27 3.37 -8.13
N ILE A 21 7.02 4.33 -7.23
CA ILE A 21 7.28 5.75 -7.45
C ILE A 21 8.77 6.06 -7.39
N LEU A 22 9.51 5.51 -6.42
CA LEU A 22 10.94 5.79 -6.21
C LEU A 22 11.82 5.60 -7.46
N PRO A 23 11.71 4.51 -8.24
CA PRO A 23 12.41 4.36 -9.51
C PRO A 23 12.01 5.41 -10.54
N LEU A 24 10.71 5.75 -10.60
CA LEU A 24 10.15 6.70 -11.57
C LEU A 24 10.69 8.12 -11.38
N ILE A 25 10.96 8.51 -10.13
CA ILE A 25 11.49 9.84 -9.78
C ILE A 25 13.02 9.88 -9.67
N GLY A 26 13.74 8.85 -10.13
CA GLY A 26 15.20 8.83 -10.18
C GLY A 26 15.92 8.35 -8.91
N TYR A 27 15.19 7.67 -8.01
CA TYR A 27 15.71 7.11 -6.75
C TYR A 27 15.66 5.56 -6.72
N PRO A 28 16.21 4.84 -7.73
CA PRO A 28 16.08 3.38 -7.82
C PRO A 28 16.84 2.64 -6.71
N ALA A 29 17.92 3.22 -6.18
CA ALA A 29 18.66 2.66 -5.05
C ALA A 29 17.80 2.57 -3.78
N TYR A 30 16.87 3.51 -3.60
CA TYR A 30 15.94 3.51 -2.48
C TYR A 30 14.81 2.50 -2.67
N ALA A 31 14.41 2.25 -3.92
CA ALA A 31 13.46 1.19 -4.26
C ALA A 31 14.02 -0.21 -4.00
N ALA A 32 15.34 -0.41 -4.19
CA ALA A 32 16.00 -1.69 -3.94
C ALA A 32 15.82 -2.18 -2.48
N TYR A 33 15.73 -1.26 -1.50
CA TYR A 33 15.44 -1.63 -0.11
C TYR A 33 14.09 -2.33 0.05
N PHE A 34 13.10 -1.98 -0.78
CA PHE A 34 11.78 -2.61 -0.75
C PHE A 34 11.79 -4.03 -1.34
N TYR A 35 12.67 -4.31 -2.31
CA TYR A 35 12.80 -5.61 -2.97
C TYR A 35 13.67 -6.64 -2.22
N LEU A 36 14.25 -6.28 -1.07
CA LEU A 36 15.07 -7.18 -0.24
C LEU A 36 14.23 -8.27 0.48
N GLY A 37 12.92 -8.33 0.25
CA GLY A 37 12.02 -9.29 0.90
C GLY A 37 11.64 -8.92 2.34
N TYR A 38 12.22 -7.85 2.90
CA TYR A 38 11.88 -7.33 4.23
C TYR A 38 10.49 -6.69 4.32
N TYR A 39 9.90 -6.29 3.19
CA TYR A 39 8.65 -5.53 3.13
C TYR A 39 7.45 -6.35 2.64
N THR A 40 7.51 -7.68 2.79
CA THR A 40 6.29 -8.49 2.71
C THR A 40 5.49 -8.27 3.99
N LEU A 41 4.26 -7.76 3.87
CA LEU A 41 3.37 -7.61 5.02
C LEU A 41 2.51 -8.88 5.13
N PRO A 42 2.74 -9.74 6.15
CA PRO A 42 1.86 -10.86 6.40
C PRO A 42 0.54 -10.34 6.96
N LEU A 43 -0.51 -10.37 6.14
CA LEU A 43 -1.88 -10.04 6.52
C LEU A 43 -2.68 -11.33 6.52
N ALA A 44 -3.25 -11.69 7.67
CA ALA A 44 -4.09 -12.87 7.84
C ALA A 44 -3.47 -14.19 7.30
N GLY A 45 -2.15 -14.34 7.43
CA GLY A 45 -1.42 -15.54 6.98
C GLY A 45 -1.01 -15.55 5.50
N TYR A 46 -1.33 -14.49 4.75
CA TYR A 46 -0.88 -14.31 3.37
C TYR A 46 0.18 -13.21 3.27
N ASN A 47 1.25 -13.49 2.54
CA ASN A 47 2.27 -12.50 2.23
C ASN A 47 1.81 -11.67 1.03
N PHE A 48 1.46 -10.41 1.29
CA PHE A 48 1.07 -9.49 0.23
C PHE A 48 2.32 -8.86 -0.39
N SER A 49 2.36 -8.84 -1.73
CA SER A 49 3.31 -8.00 -2.45
C SER A 49 2.91 -6.53 -2.37
N GLU A 50 3.84 -5.64 -2.63
CA GLU A 50 3.69 -4.19 -2.54
C GLU A 50 2.55 -3.69 -3.43
N LEU A 51 2.44 -4.26 -4.64
CA LEU A 51 1.37 -3.94 -5.57
C LEU A 51 0.00 -4.38 -5.02
N MET A 52 -0.08 -5.54 -4.38
CA MET A 52 -1.32 -6.00 -3.75
C MET A 52 -1.71 -5.13 -2.55
N LEU A 53 -0.74 -4.68 -1.73
CA LEU A 53 -0.98 -3.73 -0.63
C LEU A 53 -1.54 -2.40 -1.16
N GLY A 54 -0.94 -1.88 -2.23
CA GLY A 54 -1.41 -0.65 -2.88
C GLY A 54 -2.84 -0.77 -3.39
N LEU A 55 -3.18 -1.88 -4.05
CA LEU A 55 -4.53 -2.13 -4.58
C LEU A 55 -5.57 -2.35 -3.48
N ILE A 56 -5.21 -3.03 -2.39
CA ILE A 56 -6.11 -3.20 -1.22
C ILE A 56 -6.38 -1.86 -0.54
N GLY A 57 -5.34 -1.04 -0.36
CA GLY A 57 -5.50 0.29 0.20
C GLY A 57 -6.41 1.17 -0.65
N LEU A 58 -6.24 1.12 -1.98
CA LEU A 58 -7.09 1.83 -2.93
C LEU A 58 -8.53 1.33 -2.88
N GLY A 59 -8.74 0.02 -2.83
CA GLY A 59 -10.06 -0.60 -2.66
C GLY A 59 -10.75 -0.17 -1.36
N LEU A 60 -10.02 -0.10 -0.25
CA LEU A 60 -10.55 0.37 1.04
C LEU A 60 -10.96 1.83 1.00
N ILE A 61 -10.18 2.71 0.38
CA ILE A 61 -10.56 4.12 0.21
C ILE A 61 -11.82 4.23 -0.65
N LEU A 62 -11.87 3.55 -1.79
CA LEU A 62 -13.05 3.56 -2.66
C LEU A 62 -14.31 3.02 -1.96
N LEU A 63 -14.16 1.97 -1.13
CA LEU A 63 -15.24 1.42 -0.33
C LEU A 63 -15.78 2.44 0.67
N ILE A 64 -14.91 3.19 1.35
CA ILE A 64 -15.34 4.23 2.29
C ILE A 64 -15.99 5.39 1.55
N VAL A 65 -15.40 5.87 0.45
CA VAL A 65 -15.99 6.94 -0.38
C VAL A 65 -17.37 6.53 -0.89
N GLY A 66 -17.53 5.29 -1.35
CA GLY A 66 -18.82 4.75 -1.79
C GLY A 66 -19.83 4.55 -0.66
N ALA A 67 -19.36 4.23 0.55
CA ALA A 67 -20.21 4.02 1.73
C ALA A 67 -20.64 5.32 2.42
N VAL A 68 -19.92 6.42 2.22
CA VAL A 68 -20.20 7.74 2.84
C VAL A 68 -21.10 8.61 1.94
N LYS A 69 -22.14 8.02 1.34
CA LYS A 69 -23.22 8.81 0.72
C LYS A 69 -23.97 9.62 1.75
#